data_AF-A0AAW4YE31-F1
#
_entry.id   AF-A0AAW4YE31-F1
#
_cell.length_a   1.000
_cell.length_b   1.000
_cell.length_c   1.000
_cell.angle_alpha   90.00
_cell.angle_beta   90.00
_cell.angle_gamma   90.00
#
_symmetry.space_group_name_H-M   'P 1'
#
loop_
_entity.id
_entity.type
_entity.pdbx_description
1 polymer ?
#
loop_
_entity_poly.entity_id
_entity_poly.type
_entity_poly.pdbx_seq_one_letter_code
_entity_poly.pdbx_strand_id
1 'polypeptide(L)'
;DSARRQPEQTETYVKGSVVGFFTPELFHGIGSAGFHVHFANDDRNFGGHVLDFEVEDVKVEIQNIETFEQHFPIHDEDFTNANIDYKDISDEIREAE
;
A
#
# COMPACT_ATOMS: atom_id res chain seq x y z
N ASP A 1 -1.40 -7.76 -13.93
CA ASP A 1 -2.71 -7.89 -14.60
C ASP A 1 -3.88 -7.19 -13.94
N SER A 2 -4.18 -7.44 -12.66
CA SER A 2 -5.35 -6.83 -12.01
C SER A 2 -5.25 -5.30 -11.91
N ALA A 3 -4.10 -4.77 -11.47
CA ALA A 3 -3.86 -3.32 -11.36
C ALA A 3 -4.06 -2.58 -12.68
N ARG A 4 -3.59 -3.16 -13.81
CA ARG A 4 -3.75 -2.60 -15.17
C ARG A 4 -5.20 -2.39 -15.63
N ARG A 5 -6.18 -2.92 -14.89
CA ARG A 5 -7.62 -2.83 -15.18
C ARG A 5 -8.44 -2.48 -13.94
N GLN A 6 -7.81 -1.85 -12.96
CA GLN A 6 -8.49 -1.44 -11.73
C GLN A 6 -9.49 -0.32 -12.02
N PRO A 7 -10.64 -0.29 -11.31
CA PRO A 7 -11.48 0.90 -11.30
C PRO A 7 -10.80 2.00 -10.48
N GLU A 8 -10.88 3.23 -10.96
CA GLU A 8 -10.38 4.42 -10.28
C GLU A 8 -11.51 5.44 -10.13
N GLN A 9 -11.56 6.13 -8.99
CA GLN A 9 -12.54 7.17 -8.72
C GLN A 9 -11.87 8.34 -8.00
N THR A 10 -12.21 9.56 -8.41
CA THR A 10 -11.70 10.80 -7.85
C THR A 10 -12.83 11.58 -7.19
N GLU A 11 -12.58 12.10 -6.00
CA GLU A 11 -13.49 12.98 -5.26
C GLU A 11 -12.78 14.29 -4.91
N THR A 12 -13.53 15.39 -4.84
CA THR A 12 -13.00 16.71 -4.48
C THR A 12 -13.63 17.19 -3.19
N TYR A 13 -12.87 17.91 -2.35
CA TYR A 13 -13.35 18.45 -1.07
C TYR A 13 -13.94 17.38 -0.14
N VAL A 14 -13.28 16.21 -0.09
CA VAL A 14 -13.65 15.10 0.80
C VAL A 14 -12.86 15.19 2.10
N LYS A 15 -13.53 14.96 3.23
CA LYS A 15 -12.89 14.88 4.55
C LYS A 15 -12.68 13.43 4.95
N GLY A 16 -11.50 13.10 5.42
CA GLY A 16 -11.16 11.75 5.84
C GLY A 16 -9.76 11.63 6.41
N SER A 17 -9.25 10.42 6.44
CA SER A 17 -7.90 10.10 6.92
C SER A 17 -7.13 9.29 5.89
N VAL A 18 -5.91 9.72 5.63
CA VAL A 18 -4.89 8.93 4.92
C VAL A 18 -4.06 8.19 5.97
N VAL A 19 -3.89 6.89 5.79
CA VAL A 19 -3.08 6.04 6.67
C VAL A 19 -2.18 5.15 5.84
N GLY A 20 -0.96 4.90 6.29
CA GLY A 20 -0.04 4.04 5.56
C GLY A 20 1.35 4.00 6.17
N PHE A 21 2.27 3.40 5.42
CA PHE A 21 3.64 3.17 5.87
C PHE A 21 4.64 3.73 4.85
N PHE A 22 5.83 4.07 5.36
CA PHE A 22 7.00 4.30 4.53
C PHE A 22 7.92 3.09 4.61
N THR A 23 8.26 2.50 3.47
CA THR A 23 9.22 1.38 3.40
C THR A 23 10.56 1.88 2.86
N PRO A 24 11.69 1.66 3.57
CA PRO A 24 13.01 1.98 3.07
C PRO A 24 13.34 1.21 1.78
N GLU A 25 14.15 1.81 0.90
CA GLU A 25 14.48 1.25 -0.42
C GLU A 25 15.02 -0.19 -0.37
N LEU A 26 15.83 -0.52 0.64
CA LEU A 26 16.37 -1.88 0.83
C LEU A 26 15.28 -2.96 1.01
N PHE A 27 14.10 -2.58 1.50
CA PHE A 27 12.98 -3.49 1.76
C PHE A 27 11.97 -3.55 0.61
N HIS A 28 12.28 -2.95 -0.54
CA HIS A 28 11.46 -3.09 -1.74
C HIS A 28 11.32 -4.57 -2.14
N GLY A 29 10.09 -5.02 -2.35
CA GLY A 29 9.76 -6.42 -2.60
C GLY A 29 9.21 -7.15 -1.38
N ILE A 30 9.66 -6.79 -0.16
CA ILE A 30 8.97 -7.18 1.09
C ILE A 30 7.76 -6.27 1.31
N GLY A 31 7.91 -4.98 0.98
CA GLY A 31 6.81 -4.02 0.83
C GLY A 31 7.00 -3.14 -0.40
N SER A 32 6.08 -2.18 -0.61
CA SER A 32 6.27 -1.12 -1.62
C SER A 32 7.19 -0.05 -1.07
N ALA A 33 8.26 0.28 -1.81
CA ALA A 33 9.27 1.24 -1.38
C ALA A 33 8.76 2.67 -1.52
N GLY A 34 9.07 3.52 -0.55
CA GLY A 34 8.42 4.83 -0.44
C GLY A 34 7.12 4.74 0.34
N PHE A 35 6.15 5.60 0.03
CA PHE A 35 4.87 5.66 0.74
C PHE A 35 3.86 4.71 0.12
N HIS A 36 3.29 3.84 0.95
CA HIS A 36 2.11 3.04 0.62
C HIS A 36 0.96 3.49 1.52
N VAL A 37 0.00 4.23 0.96
CA VAL A 37 -1.07 4.85 1.74
C VAL A 37 -2.45 4.56 1.18
N HIS A 38 -3.41 4.43 2.09
CA HIS A 38 -4.82 4.23 1.81
C HIS A 38 -5.62 5.38 2.41
N PHE A 39 -6.79 5.65 1.85
CA PHE A 39 -7.71 6.70 2.30
C PHE A 39 -9.05 6.10 2.71
N ALA A 40 -9.67 6.69 3.74
CA ALA A 40 -11.08 6.49 4.06
C ALA A 40 -11.71 7.82 4.46
N ASN A 41 -12.87 8.14 3.89
CA ASN A 41 -13.64 9.32 4.27
C ASN A 41 -14.35 9.15 5.63
N ASP A 42 -14.74 10.27 6.24
CA ASP A 42 -15.40 10.28 7.56
C ASP A 42 -16.75 9.53 7.52
N ASP A 43 -17.45 9.56 6.39
CA ASP A 43 -18.73 8.88 6.18
C ASP A 43 -18.61 7.36 5.93
N ARG A 44 -17.37 6.84 5.81
CA ARG A 44 -17.05 5.41 5.63
C ARG A 44 -17.69 4.77 4.39
N ASN A 45 -17.92 5.55 3.34
CA ASN A 45 -18.52 5.08 2.09
C ASN A 45 -17.64 5.33 0.86
N PHE A 46 -16.47 5.96 1.04
CA PHE A 46 -15.48 6.19 -0.02
C PHE A 46 -14.07 6.01 0.54
N GLY A 47 -13.22 5.31 -0.21
CA GLY A 47 -11.86 5.01 0.20
C GLY A 47 -11.19 3.99 -0.72
N GLY A 48 -9.92 3.70 -0.46
CA GLY A 48 -9.11 2.77 -1.25
C GLY A 48 -7.62 3.06 -1.16
N HIS A 49 -6.86 2.37 -2.01
CA HIS A 49 -5.46 2.69 -2.28
C HIS A 49 -5.35 4.05 -2.98
N VAL A 50 -4.45 4.92 -2.53
CA VAL A 50 -4.33 6.30 -3.03
C VAL A 50 -3.24 6.39 -4.08
N LEU A 51 -3.62 6.78 -5.30
CA LEU A 51 -2.69 7.06 -6.39
C LEU A 51 -2.20 8.52 -6.38
N ASP A 52 -3.07 9.45 -6.00
CA ASP A 52 -2.77 10.88 -5.92
C ASP A 52 -3.74 11.59 -4.97
N PHE A 53 -3.31 12.70 -4.36
CA PHE A 53 -4.15 13.56 -3.53
C PHE A 53 -3.55 14.96 -3.35
N GLU A 54 -4.42 15.94 -3.13
CA GLU A 54 -4.04 17.30 -2.73
C GLU A 54 -4.69 17.63 -1.38
N VAL A 55 -3.94 18.28 -0.49
CA VAL A 55 -4.40 18.64 0.86
C VAL A 55 -4.75 20.11 0.95
N GLU A 56 -5.82 20.43 1.67
CA GLU A 56 -6.20 21.81 2.01
C GLU A 56 -5.73 22.17 3.43
N ASP A 57 -6.32 21.55 4.46
CA ASP A 57 -5.92 21.69 5.87
C ASP A 57 -5.91 20.31 6.53
N VAL A 58 -4.73 19.85 6.94
CA VAL A 58 -4.52 18.52 7.48
C VAL A 58 -3.56 18.54 8.67
N LYS A 59 -3.77 17.58 9.57
CA LYS A 59 -2.80 17.23 10.62
C LYS A 59 -2.05 15.99 10.19
N VAL A 60 -0.71 16.03 10.25
CA VAL A 60 0.16 14.89 9.97
C VAL A 60 0.73 14.35 11.28
N GLU A 61 0.68 13.04 11.45
CA GLU A 61 1.28 12.31 12.57
C GLU A 61 2.21 11.23 12.03
N ILE A 62 3.38 11.07 12.63
CA ILE A 62 4.41 10.12 12.19
C ILE A 62 4.87 9.29 13.38
N GLN A 63 4.96 7.97 13.18
CA GLN A 63 5.56 7.04 14.11
C GLN A 63 6.79 6.39 13.46
N ASN A 64 7.97 6.65 14.01
CA ASN A 64 9.17 5.92 13.62
C ASN A 64 9.16 4.54 14.27
N ILE A 65 9.45 3.50 13.49
CA ILE A 65 9.41 2.10 13.91
C ILE A 65 10.84 1.58 14.00
N GLU A 66 11.24 1.10 15.18
CA GLU A 66 12.58 0.55 15.41
C GLU A 66 12.68 -0.93 15.01
N THR A 67 11.59 -1.68 15.11
CA THR A 67 11.53 -3.11 14.84
C THR A 67 10.52 -3.42 13.75
N PHE A 68 10.98 -4.03 12.66
CA PHE A 68 10.14 -4.63 11.63
C PHE A 68 10.00 -6.12 11.90
N GLU A 69 8.79 -6.58 12.25
CA GLU A 69 8.47 -7.98 12.51
C GLU A 69 7.73 -8.59 11.31
N GLN A 70 8.37 -9.54 10.63
CA GLN A 70 7.75 -10.30 9.53
C GLN A 70 7.28 -11.67 10.04
N HIS A 71 5.99 -11.95 9.87
CA HIS A 71 5.42 -13.26 10.14
C HIS A 71 5.17 -14.03 8.83
N PHE A 72 5.39 -15.36 8.84
CA PHE A 72 5.17 -16.22 7.68
C PHE A 72 4.01 -17.20 7.92
N PRO A 73 3.15 -17.45 6.93
CA PRO A 73 2.02 -18.38 7.06
C PRO A 73 2.49 -19.84 6.89
N ILE A 74 3.26 -20.37 7.86
CA ILE A 74 3.89 -21.70 7.77
C ILE A 74 2.92 -22.89 7.77
N HIS A 75 1.63 -22.65 8.00
CA HIS A 75 0.58 -23.67 7.99
C HIS A 75 -0.32 -23.57 6.75
N ASP A 76 0.02 -22.68 5.81
CA ASP A 76 -0.67 -22.50 4.54
C ASP A 76 0.03 -23.34 3.45
N GLU A 77 -0.69 -24.32 2.89
CA GLU A 77 -0.13 -25.22 1.89
C GLU A 77 0.10 -24.54 0.53
N ASP A 78 -0.69 -23.51 0.19
CA ASP A 78 -0.51 -22.76 -1.05
C ASP A 78 0.80 -21.97 -0.98
N PHE A 79 1.10 -21.34 0.17
CA PHE A 79 2.36 -20.63 0.40
C PHE A 79 3.57 -21.59 0.47
N THR A 80 3.46 -22.66 1.25
CA THR A 80 4.62 -23.53 1.54
C THR A 80 5.03 -24.44 0.39
N ASN A 81 4.10 -24.80 -0.51
CA ASN A 81 4.39 -25.64 -1.66
C ASN A 81 4.57 -24.86 -2.97
N ALA A 82 4.30 -23.56 -2.97
CA ALA A 82 4.46 -22.72 -4.16
C ALA A 82 5.93 -22.62 -4.58
N ASN A 83 6.17 -22.78 -5.88
CA ASN A 83 7.39 -22.28 -6.50
C ASN A 83 7.12 -20.84 -6.97
N ILE A 84 7.56 -19.87 -6.17
CA ILE A 84 7.27 -18.46 -6.40
C ILE A 84 8.32 -17.88 -7.35
N ASP A 85 7.87 -17.42 -8.52
CA ASP A 85 8.72 -16.70 -9.48
C ASP A 85 8.74 -15.21 -9.14
N TYR A 86 9.94 -14.68 -8.90
CA TYR A 86 10.17 -13.28 -8.51
C TYR A 86 10.83 -12.45 -9.61
N LYS A 87 10.99 -13.00 -10.82
CA LYS A 87 11.87 -12.45 -11.86
C LYS A 87 11.68 -10.96 -12.11
N ASP A 88 10.42 -10.49 -12.18
CA ASP A 88 10.07 -9.12 -12.55
C ASP A 88 9.34 -8.36 -11.41
N ILE A 89 9.30 -8.92 -10.19
CA ILE A 89 8.43 -8.42 -9.10
C ILE A 89 8.72 -6.99 -8.67
N SER A 90 9.98 -6.55 -8.73
CA SER A 90 10.35 -5.18 -8.35
C SER A 90 9.74 -4.14 -9.29
N ASP A 91 9.74 -4.43 -10.59
CA ASP A 91 9.20 -3.50 -11.58
C ASP A 91 7.67 -3.55 -11.57
N GLU A 92 7.08 -4.74 -11.38
CA GLU A 92 5.63 -4.90 -11.26
C GLU A 92 5.05 -4.23 -10.01
N ILE A 93 5.75 -4.22 -8.87
CA ILE A 93 5.32 -3.47 -7.68
C ILE A 93 5.25 -1.97 -7.99
N ARG A 94 6.23 -1.42 -8.72
CA ARG A 94 6.21 0.00 -9.11
C ARG A 94 5.14 0.34 -10.14
N GLU A 95 4.73 -0.62 -10.95
CA GLU A 95 3.65 -0.41 -11.94
C GLU A 95 2.26 -0.47 -11.29
N ALA A 96 2.11 -1.26 -10.23
CA ALA A 96 0.83 -1.54 -9.61
C ALA A 96 0.43 -0.57 -8.48
N GLU A 97 1.41 0.14 -7.92
CA GLU A 97 1.28 1.15 -6.85
C GLU A 97 1.37 2.56 -7.44
#